data_AF-A0A847I1G7-F1
#
_entry.id   AF-A0A847I1G7-F1
#
_cell.length_a   1.000
_cell.length_b   1.000
_cell.length_c   1.000
_cell.angle_alpha   90.00
_cell.angle_beta   90.00
_cell.angle_gamma   90.00
#
_symmetry.space_group_name_H-M   'P 1'
#
loop_
_entity.id
_entity.type
_entity.pdbx_description
1 polymer ?
#
loop_
_entity_poly.entity_id
_entity_poly.type
_entity_poly.pdbx_seq_one_letter_code
_entity_poly.pdbx_strand_id
1 'polypeptide(L)'
;QADQVVYSTEKTLKEHGDKVDAATRGEIEQAINRLKDAQKTDDAGTIEKAIENLTQVSFKLGEAVYKATGKGPEAGGPPPGAGAAAGDSGRPAGKEEDVIDAEYEVKEGK
;
A
#
# COMPACT_ATOMS: atom_id res chain seq x y z
N GLN A 1 -8.64 0.83 11.25
CA GLN A 1 -7.25 0.69 10.75
C GLN A 1 -7.19 0.83 9.24
N ALA A 2 -7.97 0.04 8.48
CA ALA A 2 -8.03 0.15 7.02
C ALA A 2 -8.22 1.59 6.50
N ASP A 3 -9.24 2.30 6.99
CA ASP A 3 -9.50 3.71 6.58
C ASP A 3 -8.33 4.65 6.84
N GLN A 4 -7.62 4.44 7.97
CA GLN A 4 -6.47 5.25 8.33
C GLN A 4 -5.31 5.01 7.37
N VAL A 5 -5.06 3.75 7.01
CA VAL A 5 -4.00 3.39 6.05
C VAL A 5 -4.33 3.98 4.69
N VAL A 6 -5.55 3.76 4.17
CA VAL A 6 -6.04 4.36 2.91
C VAL A 6 -5.84 5.87 2.89
N TYR A 7 -6.37 6.57 3.90
CA TYR A 7 -6.32 8.03 3.96
C TYR A 7 -4.87 8.54 3.99
N SER A 8 -4.00 7.90 4.79
CA SER A 8 -2.60 8.31 4.90
C SER A 8 -1.86 8.15 3.58
N THR A 9 -2.06 7.03 2.88
CA THR A 9 -1.40 6.76 1.60
C THR A 9 -1.94 7.68 0.49
N GLU A 10 -3.26 7.90 0.42
CA GLU A 10 -3.87 8.84 -0.53
C GLU A 10 -3.34 10.26 -0.33
N LYS A 11 -3.21 10.69 0.92
CA LYS A 11 -2.66 12.00 1.26
C LYS A 11 -1.22 12.13 0.77
N THR A 12 -0.36 11.15 1.07
CA THR A 12 1.04 11.19 0.63
C THR A 12 1.17 11.13 -0.90
N LEU A 13 0.35 10.33 -1.59
CA LEU A 13 0.29 10.33 -3.06
C LEU A 13 -0.16 11.67 -3.62
N LYS A 14 -1.11 12.34 -2.98
CA LYS A 14 -1.56 13.66 -3.41
C LYS A 14 -0.47 14.73 -3.22
N GLU A 15 0.28 14.65 -2.13
CA GLU A 15 1.31 15.65 -1.78
C GLU A 15 2.64 15.43 -2.52
N HIS A 16 2.97 14.18 -2.86
CA HIS A 16 4.28 13.83 -3.39
C HIS A 16 4.27 12.81 -4.55
N GLY A 17 3.09 12.41 -5.03
CA GLY A 17 2.98 11.38 -6.07
C GLY A 17 3.64 11.79 -7.38
N ASP A 18 3.81 13.09 -7.66
CA ASP A 18 4.56 13.62 -8.80
C ASP A 18 6.04 13.20 -8.82
N LYS A 19 6.58 12.84 -7.65
CA LYS A 19 7.97 12.37 -7.46
C LYS A 19 8.11 10.86 -7.55
N VAL A 20 7.01 10.15 -7.73
CA VAL A 20 6.93 8.69 -7.83
C VAL A 20 6.77 8.32 -9.29
N ASP A 21 7.50 7.30 -9.74
CA ASP A 21 7.34 6.81 -11.11
C ASP A 21 5.93 6.24 -11.34
N ALA A 22 5.51 6.22 -12.60
CA ALA A 22 4.14 5.85 -12.96
C ALA A 22 3.79 4.39 -12.58
N ALA A 23 4.77 3.48 -12.60
CA ALA A 23 4.53 2.07 -12.25
C ALA A 23 4.27 1.95 -10.74
N THR A 24 5.15 2.51 -9.91
CA THR A 24 4.97 2.53 -8.45
C THR A 24 3.67 3.25 -8.05
N ARG A 25 3.34 4.37 -8.70
CA ARG A 25 2.06 5.06 -8.45
C ARG A 25 0.87 4.15 -8.74
N GLY A 26 0.87 3.46 -9.89
CA GLY A 26 -0.19 2.54 -10.28
C GLY A 26 -0.36 1.39 -9.28
N GLU A 27 0.74 0.80 -8.79
CA GLU A 27 0.70 -0.25 -7.76
C GLU A 27 0.00 0.24 -6.47
N ILE A 28 0.32 1.47 -6.02
CA ILE A 28 -0.26 2.05 -4.81
C ILE A 28 -1.76 2.34 -5.00
N GLU A 29 -2.15 2.94 -6.13
CA GLU A 29 -3.56 3.22 -6.44
C GLU A 29 -4.39 1.93 -6.51
N GLN A 30 -3.85 0.87 -7.10
CA GLN A 30 -4.49 -0.44 -7.11
C GLN A 30 -4.63 -1.02 -5.71
N ALA A 31 -3.60 -0.95 -4.87
CA ALA A 31 -3.66 -1.43 -3.49
C ALA A 31 -4.68 -0.66 -2.63
N ILE A 32 -4.79 0.66 -2.82
CA ILE A 32 -5.81 1.49 -2.17
C ILE A 32 -7.21 1.00 -2.55
N ASN A 33 -7.46 0.80 -3.84
CA ASN A 33 -8.77 0.33 -4.31
C ASN A 33 -9.09 -1.07 -3.78
N ARG A 34 -8.13 -1.99 -3.78
CA ARG A 34 -8.30 -3.34 -3.22
C ARG A 34 -8.68 -3.30 -1.74
N LEU A 35 -8.05 -2.44 -0.94
CA LEU A 35 -8.42 -2.30 0.47
C LEU A 35 -9.82 -1.69 0.63
N LYS A 36 -10.17 -0.66 -0.15
CA LYS A 36 -11.53 -0.10 -0.15
C LYS A 36 -12.59 -1.13 -0.55
N ASP A 37 -12.29 -2.02 -1.49
CA ASP A 37 -13.18 -3.09 -1.90
C ASP A 37 -13.27 -4.19 -0.84
N ALA A 38 -12.14 -4.59 -0.23
CA ALA A 38 -12.12 -5.54 0.88
C ALA A 38 -12.96 -5.05 2.06
N GLN A 39 -12.96 -3.75 2.37
CA GLN A 39 -13.78 -3.14 3.42
C GLN A 39 -15.30 -3.23 3.15
N LYS A 40 -15.71 -3.50 1.90
CA LYS A 40 -17.13 -3.74 1.56
C LYS A 40 -17.54 -5.18 1.85
N THR A 41 -16.59 -6.06 2.15
CA THR A 41 -16.81 -7.44 2.55
C THR A 41 -16.77 -7.56 4.07
N ASP A 42 -17.42 -8.59 4.63
CA ASP A 42 -17.32 -8.92 6.06
C ASP A 42 -16.16 -9.90 6.36
N ASP A 43 -15.24 -10.11 5.42
CA ASP A 43 -14.11 -11.04 5.57
C ASP A 43 -12.91 -10.33 6.19
N ALA A 44 -12.72 -10.53 7.50
CA ALA A 44 -11.61 -9.95 8.25
C ALA A 44 -10.23 -10.35 7.69
N GLY A 45 -10.06 -11.60 7.22
CA GLY A 45 -8.78 -12.07 6.68
C GLY A 45 -8.44 -11.41 5.35
N THR A 46 -9.46 -11.11 4.53
CA THR A 46 -9.30 -10.37 3.27
C THR A 46 -8.94 -8.92 3.54
N ILE A 47 -9.58 -8.28 4.54
CA ILE A 47 -9.25 -6.93 4.96
C ILE A 47 -7.81 -6.86 5.50
N GLU A 48 -7.39 -7.80 6.35
CA GLU A 48 -6.02 -7.84 6.89
C GLU A 48 -4.97 -7.97 5.79
N LYS A 49 -5.15 -8.91 4.85
CA LYS A 49 -4.24 -9.07 3.71
C LYS A 49 -4.16 -7.80 2.84
N ALA A 50 -5.29 -7.12 2.64
CA ALA A 50 -5.31 -5.88 1.87
C ALA A 50 -4.63 -4.72 2.62
N ILE A 51 -4.73 -4.66 3.96
CA ILE A 51 -3.98 -3.72 4.80
C ILE A 51 -2.48 -3.98 4.68
N GLU A 52 -2.05 -5.23 4.80
CA GLU A 52 -0.64 -5.62 4.69
C GLU A 52 -0.07 -5.24 3.32
N ASN A 53 -0.80 -5.55 2.24
CA ASN A 53 -0.41 -5.18 0.88
C ASN A 53 -0.26 -3.66 0.74
N LEU A 54 -1.27 -2.89 1.15
CA LEU A 54 -1.22 -1.43 1.07
C LEU A 54 -0.06 -0.85 1.89
N THR A 55 0.21 -1.43 3.06
CA THR A 55 1.33 -1.02 3.91
C THR A 55 2.67 -1.28 3.22
N GLN A 56 2.84 -2.44 2.59
CA GLN A 56 4.06 -2.80 1.87
C GLN A 56 4.34 -1.85 0.69
N VAL A 57 3.34 -1.57 -0.15
CA VAL A 57 3.53 -0.63 -1.28
C VAL A 57 3.68 0.82 -0.80
N SER A 58 3.12 1.18 0.35
CA SER A 58 3.31 2.51 0.96
C SER A 58 4.75 2.75 1.44
N PHE A 59 5.52 1.70 1.74
CA PHE A 59 6.96 1.87 1.99
C PHE A 59 7.71 2.35 0.74
N LYS A 60 7.38 1.80 -0.44
CA LYS A 60 7.98 2.27 -1.71
C LYS A 60 7.68 3.74 -1.97
N LEU A 61 6.47 4.19 -1.64
CA LEU A 61 6.08 5.60 -1.67
C LEU A 61 6.98 6.44 -0.75
N GLY A 62 7.12 6.03 0.52
CA GLY A 62 7.98 6.71 1.49
C GLY A 62 9.43 6.81 1.02
N GLU A 63 9.99 5.74 0.46
CA GLU A 63 11.34 5.73 -0.10
C GLU A 63 11.50 6.68 -1.29
N ALA A 64 10.53 6.68 -2.21
CA ALA A 64 10.54 7.57 -3.38
C ALA A 64 10.48 9.05 -2.95
N VAL A 65 9.61 9.39 -2.01
CA VAL A 65 9.49 10.73 -1.44
C VAL A 65 10.76 11.15 -0.71
N TYR A 66 11.36 10.25 0.07
CA TYR A 66 12.62 10.50 0.78
C TYR A 66 13.76 10.79 -0.19
N LYS A 67 13.91 9.97 -1.25
CA LYS A 67 14.92 10.17 -2.31
C LYS A 67 14.70 11.49 -3.05
N ALA A 68 13.46 11.85 -3.32
CA ALA A 68 13.13 13.02 -4.14
C ALA A 68 13.15 14.36 -3.38
N THR A 69 13.04 14.34 -2.05
CA THR A 69 13.10 15.58 -1.24
C THR A 69 14.51 15.93 -0.81
N GLY A 70 15.47 14.98 -0.79
CA GLY A 70 16.88 15.24 -0.45
C GLY A 70 17.11 15.85 0.94
N LYS A 71 16.05 15.96 1.76
CA LYS A 71 16.05 16.48 3.12
C LYS A 71 16.04 15.28 4.05
N GLY A 72 17.00 15.24 4.96
CA GLY A 72 16.91 14.44 6.18
C GLY A 72 15.60 14.73 6.93
N PRO A 73 15.26 13.91 7.93
CA PRO A 73 13.89 13.69 8.39
C PRO A 73 13.28 14.97 8.97
N GLU A 74 12.43 15.64 8.20
CA GLU A 74 11.46 16.58 8.74
C GLU A 74 10.09 16.38 8.10
N ALA A 75 9.15 16.04 9.00
CA ALA A 75 7.70 16.11 8.88
C ALA A 75 7.00 15.12 7.95
N GLY A 76 6.59 13.98 8.51
CA GLY A 76 5.65 13.05 7.86
C GLY A 76 4.98 12.00 8.75
N GLY A 77 4.95 12.17 10.08
CA GLY A 77 4.26 11.25 11.00
C GLY A 77 4.87 9.85 11.10
N PRO A 78 4.65 9.10 12.20
CA PRO A 78 5.10 7.73 12.29
C PRO A 78 4.42 6.89 11.18
N PRO A 79 5.10 5.86 10.63
CA PRO A 79 4.42 4.89 9.77
C PRO A 79 3.19 4.37 10.53
N PRO A 80 1.99 4.32 9.91
CA PRO A 80 0.84 3.70 10.55
C PRO A 80 1.15 2.21 10.70
N GLY A 81 1.66 1.80 11.88
CA GLY A 81 1.92 0.40 12.20
C GLY A 81 3.26 0.06 12.84
N ALA A 82 4.18 0.99 13.12
CA ALA A 82 5.37 0.66 13.93
C ALA A 82 5.03 0.65 15.44
N GLY A 83 4.11 -0.23 15.83
CA GLY A 83 4.06 -0.78 17.17
C GLY A 83 5.15 -1.83 17.30
N ALA A 84 5.91 -1.75 18.38
CA ALA A 84 7.00 -2.67 18.70
C ALA A 84 6.60 -4.16 18.56
N ALA A 85 7.38 -4.92 17.79
CA ALA A 85 7.61 -6.33 18.03
C ALA A 85 8.97 -6.73 17.43
N ALA A 86 9.93 -6.95 18.31
CA ALA A 86 11.16 -7.67 18.02
C ALA A 86 10.84 -9.17 17.81
N GLY A 87 11.55 -9.83 16.89
CA GLY A 87 11.46 -11.29 16.74
C GLY A 87 12.01 -11.85 15.42
N ASP A 88 13.34 -11.95 15.36
CA ASP A 88 14.13 -13.11 14.92
C ASP A 88 13.65 -14.12 13.84
N SER A 89 14.62 -14.47 12.98
CA SER A 89 14.80 -15.72 12.22
C SER A 89 14.13 -15.96 10.85
N GLY A 90 14.98 -16.18 9.83
CA GLY A 90 14.78 -17.26 8.85
C GLY A 90 14.60 -16.90 7.35
N ARG A 91 15.69 -16.96 6.58
CA ARG A 91 15.79 -17.04 5.09
C ARG A 91 15.37 -18.47 4.60
N PRO A 92 15.08 -18.85 3.30
CA PRO A 92 15.38 -18.24 1.99
C PRO A 92 14.25 -18.16 0.92
N ALA A 93 14.63 -17.48 -0.18
CA ALA A 93 14.10 -17.43 -1.56
C ALA A 93 13.19 -18.56 -2.10
N GLY A 94 12.15 -18.12 -2.83
CA GLY A 94 11.37 -18.82 -3.85
C GLY A 94 10.26 -17.86 -4.32
N LYS A 95 10.37 -17.25 -5.51
CA LYS A 95 9.78 -17.65 -6.80
C LYS A 95 8.25 -17.57 -6.85
N GLU A 96 7.80 -16.91 -7.92
CA GLU A 96 6.49 -17.05 -8.61
C GLU A 96 5.34 -16.27 -7.93
N GLU A 97 4.93 -15.14 -8.52
CA GLU A 97 3.80 -15.02 -9.48
C GLU A 97 2.45 -14.96 -8.74
N ASP A 98 1.47 -14.25 -9.33
CA ASP A 98 0.08 -14.05 -8.86
C ASP A 98 -0.23 -13.00 -7.78
N VAL A 99 -0.30 -11.72 -8.17
CA VAL A 99 -1.29 -10.73 -7.66
C VAL A 99 -1.35 -9.56 -8.69
N ILE A 100 -2.26 -9.39 -9.66
CA ILE A 100 -3.61 -9.92 -9.96
C ILE A 100 -3.81 -9.81 -11.48
N ASP A 101 -4.34 -10.87 -12.07
CA ASP A 101 -4.88 -10.90 -13.43
C ASP A 101 -5.91 -9.77 -13.62
N ALA A 102 -5.64 -8.87 -14.55
CA ALA A 102 -6.48 -7.71 -14.82
C ALA A 102 -7.75 -8.12 -15.58
N GLU A 103 -8.66 -8.79 -14.90
CA GLU A 103 -10.01 -9.08 -15.40
C GLU A 103 -11.03 -8.33 -14.56
N TYR A 104 -11.10 -6.99 -14.73
CA TYR A 104 -12.32 -6.27 -14.39
C TYR A 104 -13.23 -6.26 -15.62
N GLU A 105 -13.86 -7.40 -15.87
CA GLU A 105 -14.98 -7.47 -16.80
C GLU A 105 -16.17 -6.76 -16.12
N VAL A 106 -16.39 -5.49 -16.47
CA VAL A 106 -17.64 -4.79 -16.13
C VAL A 106 -18.75 -5.33 -17.02
N LYS A 107 -19.34 -6.44 -16.57
CA LYS A 107 -20.66 -6.95 -16.97
C LYS A 107 -21.37 -7.22 -15.64
N GLU A 108 -22.56 -6.73 -15.32
CA GLU A 108 -23.71 -6.24 -16.07
C GLU A 108 -24.60 -5.42 -15.12
N GLY A 109 -25.55 -4.66 -15.68
CA GLY A 109 -26.88 -4.57 -15.07
C GLY A 109 -27.47 -3.16 -14.92
N LYS A 110 -27.92 -2.53 -16.00
CA LYS A 110 -29.33 -2.59 -16.45
C LYS A 110 -29.59 -1.65 -17.62
#